data_AF-A0A936U3D2-F1
#
_entry.id   AF-A0A936U3D2-F1
#
_cell.length_a   1.000
_cell.length_b   1.000
_cell.length_c   1.000
_cell.angle_alpha   90.00
_cell.angle_beta   90.00
_cell.angle_gamma   90.00
#
_symmetry.space_group_name_H-M   'P 1'
#
loop_
_entity.id
_entity.type
_entity.pdbx_description
1 polymer ?
#
loop_
_entity_poly.entity_id
_entity_poly.type
_entity_poly.pdbx_seq_one_letter_code
_entity_poly.pdbx_strand_id
1 'polypeptide(L)'
;MDLSIEVSCDAGDAPMLEFTPTEDFYTPDCDLAPVPVPEDAHLEGEDGLACTGDGDCHLIVLHQPTATLYEQWRANIVDGVYEGGCLAIWDVSETPPETLRGEHCTSADAAGLPIAPLLFDADEVAAGEINHAIRFILPNDRLRNRTYVRPATHATGAASAGDDGIPYGLRLRLRADYPLESLPSDGARVVAKALQTYGMILADGAIALTAQSDRLTTAKWDDWFTGTRDLEDLAVADFEVVEAGERIAWTGDCVRE
;
A
#
# COMPACT_ATOMS: atom_id res chain seq x y z
N MET A 1 -12.84 5.48 1.26
CA MET A 1 -11.85 4.52 0.76
C MET A 1 -11.29 5.05 -0.54
N ASP A 2 -9.99 4.90 -0.75
CA ASP A 2 -9.37 5.10 -2.06
C ASP A 2 -9.40 3.76 -2.83
N LEU A 3 -9.93 3.79 -4.04
CA LEU A 3 -10.07 2.65 -4.94
C LEU A 3 -9.18 2.79 -6.18
N SER A 4 -8.24 3.74 -6.17
CA SER A 4 -7.47 4.11 -7.36
C SER A 4 -6.12 3.40 -7.48
N ILE A 5 -5.75 2.52 -6.53
CA ILE A 5 -4.47 1.81 -6.61
C ILE A 5 -4.55 0.69 -7.65
N GLU A 6 -3.89 0.88 -8.78
CA GLU A 6 -3.86 -0.08 -9.87
C GLU A 6 -2.76 -1.13 -9.59
N VAL A 7 -3.09 -2.42 -9.73
CA VAL A 7 -2.12 -3.53 -9.63
C VAL A 7 -2.24 -4.36 -10.89
N SER A 8 -1.21 -4.33 -11.73
CA SER A 8 -1.18 -5.08 -12.99
C SER A 8 -0.47 -6.42 -12.81
N CYS A 9 -0.85 -7.42 -13.58
CA CYS A 9 -0.15 -8.71 -13.64
C CYS A 9 0.50 -8.89 -15.00
N ASP A 10 1.79 -9.19 -15.02
CA ASP A 10 2.52 -9.56 -16.24
C ASP A 10 2.76 -11.07 -16.28
N ALA A 11 2.26 -11.73 -17.32
CA ALA A 11 2.44 -13.16 -17.56
C ALA A 11 3.78 -13.51 -18.22
N GLY A 12 4.63 -12.50 -18.49
CA GLY A 12 5.97 -12.66 -19.06
C GLY A 12 6.10 -12.18 -20.50
N ASP A 13 5.13 -11.43 -21.00
CA ASP A 13 5.10 -10.91 -22.36
C ASP A 13 5.20 -9.38 -22.42
N ALA A 14 5.08 -8.68 -21.28
CA ALA A 14 5.32 -7.26 -21.22
C ALA A 14 6.79 -6.91 -21.56
N PRO A 15 7.03 -5.78 -22.25
CA PRO A 15 8.39 -5.26 -22.41
C PRO A 15 8.95 -4.83 -21.06
N MET A 16 10.23 -5.14 -20.83
CA MET A 16 11.01 -4.61 -19.72
C MET A 16 11.54 -3.24 -20.11
N LEU A 17 11.08 -2.19 -19.44
CA LEU A 17 11.47 -0.81 -19.74
C LEU A 17 12.45 -0.28 -18.70
N GLU A 18 13.56 0.31 -19.16
CA GLU A 18 14.43 1.12 -18.30
C GLU A 18 13.77 2.48 -18.04
N PHE A 19 13.87 2.98 -16.81
CA PHE A 19 13.43 4.32 -16.45
C PHE A 19 14.63 5.23 -16.18
N THR A 20 14.42 6.53 -16.39
CA THR A 20 15.36 7.58 -15.99
C THR A 20 14.98 8.06 -14.59
N PRO A 21 15.88 7.91 -13.58
CA PRO A 21 15.63 8.41 -12.24
C PRO A 21 15.42 9.93 -12.19
N THR A 22 14.39 10.38 -11.47
CA THR A 22 14.14 11.79 -11.18
C THR A 22 14.86 12.24 -9.90
N GLU A 23 14.57 13.45 -9.43
CA GLU A 23 15.04 13.96 -8.12
C GLU A 23 14.42 13.22 -6.91
N ASP A 24 13.34 12.48 -7.14
CA ASP A 24 12.65 11.64 -6.16
C ASP A 24 13.33 10.28 -5.96
N PHE A 25 14.37 9.98 -6.73
CA PHE A 25 15.18 8.76 -6.58
C PHE A 25 16.39 9.00 -5.67
N TYR A 26 16.62 8.10 -4.73
CA TYR A 26 17.76 8.16 -3.82
C TYR A 26 18.30 6.78 -3.46
N THR A 27 19.63 6.69 -3.35
CA THR A 27 20.35 5.48 -2.93
C THR A 27 20.74 5.57 -1.46
N PRO A 28 20.72 4.46 -0.71
CA PRO A 28 20.52 3.08 -1.18
C PRO A 28 19.07 2.58 -1.17
N ASP A 29 18.08 3.41 -0.84
CA ASP A 29 16.69 2.95 -0.65
C ASP A 29 15.99 2.47 -1.93
N CYS A 30 16.22 3.16 -3.05
CA CYS A 30 15.55 2.88 -4.32
C CYS A 30 16.35 1.90 -5.18
N ASP A 31 15.64 0.98 -5.81
CA ASP A 31 16.19 0.03 -6.79
C ASP A 31 16.28 0.69 -8.17
N LEU A 32 17.31 0.32 -8.95
CA LEU A 32 17.44 0.73 -10.35
C LEU A 32 17.52 -0.53 -11.22
N ALA A 33 16.40 -0.87 -11.84
CA ALA A 33 16.28 -2.01 -12.75
C ALA A 33 15.19 -1.74 -13.80
N PRO A 34 15.20 -2.47 -14.94
CA PRO A 34 14.06 -2.49 -15.85
C PRO A 34 12.78 -2.99 -15.15
N VAL A 35 11.65 -2.41 -15.48
CA VAL A 35 10.31 -2.74 -14.95
C VAL A 35 9.45 -3.32 -16.07
N PRO A 36 8.73 -4.44 -15.86
CA PRO A 36 7.75 -4.93 -16.83
C PRO A 36 6.58 -3.95 -16.89
N VAL A 37 6.22 -3.49 -18.10
CA VAL A 37 5.09 -2.56 -18.29
C VAL A 37 4.06 -3.19 -19.23
N PRO A 38 3.03 -3.88 -18.69
CA PRO A 38 1.92 -4.41 -19.47
C PRO A 38 1.18 -3.33 -20.28
N GLU A 39 0.57 -3.72 -21.40
CA GLU A 39 -0.20 -2.79 -22.26
C GLU A 39 -1.42 -2.20 -21.53
N ASP A 40 -2.00 -2.95 -20.60
CA ASP A 40 -3.14 -2.58 -19.76
C ASP A 40 -2.73 -2.00 -18.39
N ALA A 41 -1.46 -1.67 -18.20
CA ALA A 41 -0.99 -1.03 -16.97
C ALA A 41 -1.45 0.43 -16.88
N HIS A 42 -1.75 0.83 -15.65
CA HIS A 42 -2.20 2.18 -15.29
C HIS A 42 -1.45 2.64 -14.06
N LEU A 43 -1.22 3.94 -13.96
CA LEU A 43 -0.76 4.54 -12.71
C LEU A 43 -1.93 4.75 -11.77
N GLU A 44 -1.64 4.74 -10.47
CA GLU A 44 -2.61 5.13 -9.45
C GLU A 44 -3.31 6.44 -9.80
N GLY A 45 -4.65 6.43 -9.81
CA GLY A 45 -5.46 7.62 -10.04
C GLY A 45 -5.49 8.12 -11.49
N GLU A 46 -4.86 7.42 -12.43
CA GLU A 46 -4.73 7.85 -13.83
C GLU A 46 -5.48 6.93 -14.81
N ASP A 47 -5.76 7.46 -16.01
CA ASP A 47 -6.36 6.71 -17.12
C ASP A 47 -5.32 6.01 -18.01
N GLY A 48 -4.04 6.04 -17.63
CA GLY A 48 -2.96 5.37 -18.34
C GLY A 48 -1.62 5.52 -17.62
N LEU A 49 -0.54 5.59 -18.39
CA LEU A 49 0.83 5.63 -17.85
C LEU A 49 1.41 7.05 -17.67
N ALA A 50 0.62 8.09 -17.92
CA ALA A 50 1.03 9.47 -17.72
C ALA A 50 0.54 9.97 -16.35
N CYS A 51 1.44 10.52 -15.54
CA CYS A 51 1.11 11.11 -14.24
C CYS A 51 0.56 12.54 -14.44
N THR A 52 -0.73 12.69 -14.75
CA THR A 52 -1.33 13.98 -15.09
C THR A 52 -1.95 14.71 -13.90
N GLY A 53 -2.36 13.96 -12.87
CA GLY A 53 -2.92 14.47 -11.63
C GLY A 53 -1.88 14.97 -10.62
N ASP A 54 -0.59 14.77 -10.90
CA ASP A 54 0.54 15.08 -9.99
C ASP A 54 0.36 14.46 -8.59
N GLY A 55 -0.25 13.27 -8.53
CA GLY A 55 -0.35 12.45 -7.34
C GLY A 55 0.90 11.61 -7.11
N ASP A 56 0.77 10.53 -6.35
CA ASP A 56 1.86 9.57 -6.13
C ASP A 56 2.17 8.76 -7.39
N CYS A 57 1.15 8.51 -8.23
CA CYS A 57 1.31 7.91 -9.56
C CYS A 57 2.09 6.59 -9.49
N HIS A 58 1.66 5.71 -8.59
CA HIS A 58 2.29 4.41 -8.43
C HIS A 58 2.12 3.54 -9.67
N LEU A 59 3.22 2.97 -10.18
CA LEU A 59 3.20 1.84 -11.10
C LEU A 59 3.45 0.56 -10.30
N ILE A 60 2.46 -0.32 -10.25
CA ILE A 60 2.54 -1.59 -9.50
C ILE A 60 2.30 -2.75 -10.44
N VAL A 61 3.29 -3.64 -10.56
CA VAL A 61 3.24 -4.78 -11.47
C VAL A 61 3.77 -6.04 -10.80
N LEU A 62 2.94 -7.09 -10.73
CA LEU A 62 3.35 -8.43 -10.37
C LEU A 62 3.83 -9.17 -11.63
N HIS A 63 5.13 -9.41 -11.72
CA HIS A 63 5.72 -10.27 -12.75
C HIS A 63 5.62 -11.74 -12.32
N GLN A 64 4.62 -12.43 -12.87
CA GLN A 64 4.28 -13.80 -12.49
C GLN A 64 5.39 -14.83 -12.75
N PRO A 65 6.16 -14.77 -13.88
CA PRO A 65 7.17 -15.79 -14.17
C PRO A 65 8.28 -15.92 -13.13
N THR A 66 8.65 -14.81 -12.48
CA THR A 66 9.70 -14.80 -11.45
C THR A 66 9.16 -14.51 -10.06
N ALA A 67 7.83 -14.42 -9.89
CA ALA A 67 7.19 -14.01 -8.64
C ALA A 67 7.83 -12.73 -8.06
N THR A 68 8.00 -11.73 -8.91
CA THR A 68 8.62 -10.45 -8.54
C THR A 68 7.58 -9.33 -8.62
N LEU A 69 7.40 -8.62 -7.52
CA LEU A 69 6.53 -7.45 -7.47
C LEU A 69 7.38 -6.18 -7.60
N TYR A 70 7.03 -5.35 -8.58
CA TYR A 70 7.63 -4.05 -8.84
C TYR A 70 6.66 -2.98 -8.39
N GLU A 71 7.10 -2.09 -7.50
CA GLU A 71 6.31 -0.96 -7.02
C GLU A 71 7.14 0.30 -7.18
N GLN A 72 6.72 1.21 -8.06
CA GLN A 72 7.42 2.46 -8.28
C GLN A 72 6.55 3.65 -7.93
N TRP A 73 7.07 4.51 -7.07
CA TRP A 73 6.52 5.83 -6.78
C TRP A 73 6.97 6.85 -7.83
N ARG A 74 6.07 7.78 -8.20
CA ARG A 74 6.29 8.86 -9.17
C ARG A 74 6.70 8.35 -10.56
N ALA A 75 6.08 7.27 -11.03
CA ALA A 75 6.27 6.82 -12.41
C ALA A 75 5.58 7.81 -13.37
N ASN A 76 6.18 8.03 -14.54
CA ASN A 76 5.59 8.83 -15.60
C ASN A 76 6.13 8.36 -16.96
N ILE A 77 5.24 7.82 -17.80
CA ILE A 77 5.58 7.31 -19.13
C ILE A 77 4.78 8.08 -20.18
N VAL A 78 5.47 8.97 -20.89
CA VAL A 78 4.87 9.85 -21.91
C VAL A 78 5.73 9.83 -23.16
N ASP A 79 5.12 9.61 -24.32
CA ASP A 79 5.78 9.61 -25.63
C ASP A 79 7.03 8.71 -25.70
N GLY A 80 7.01 7.57 -24.98
CA GLY A 80 8.11 6.60 -24.92
C GLY A 80 9.26 6.98 -23.98
N VAL A 81 9.14 8.08 -23.25
CA VAL A 81 10.07 8.46 -22.18
C VAL A 81 9.49 7.97 -20.87
N TYR A 82 10.26 7.15 -20.15
CA TYR A 82 9.93 6.65 -18.83
C TYR A 82 10.82 7.32 -17.79
N GLU A 83 10.21 8.15 -16.95
CA GLU A 83 10.82 8.75 -15.77
C GLU A 83 10.18 8.16 -14.51
N GLY A 84 10.94 8.09 -13.43
CA GLY A 84 10.46 7.48 -12.20
C GLY A 84 11.22 7.93 -10.95
N GLY A 85 10.51 7.98 -9.82
CA GLY A 85 11.10 8.14 -8.50
C GLY A 85 11.59 6.81 -7.94
N CYS A 86 11.21 6.53 -6.70
CA CYS A 86 11.69 5.36 -5.98
C CYS A 86 11.01 4.06 -6.46
N LEU A 87 11.81 3.11 -6.95
CA LEU A 87 11.37 1.74 -7.23
C LEU A 87 11.72 0.83 -6.05
N ALA A 88 10.77 0.00 -5.63
CA ALA A 88 10.94 -1.10 -4.69
C ALA A 88 10.64 -2.43 -5.41
N ILE A 89 11.61 -3.34 -5.37
CA ILE A 89 11.48 -4.68 -5.96
C ILE A 89 11.39 -5.71 -4.84
N TRP A 90 10.38 -6.57 -4.94
CA TRP A 90 10.06 -7.58 -3.94
C TRP A 90 10.08 -8.97 -4.56
N ASP A 91 10.75 -9.91 -3.93
CA ASP A 91 10.53 -11.34 -4.16
C ASP A 91 9.33 -11.79 -3.33
N VAL A 92 8.23 -12.16 -4.00
CA VAL A 92 6.99 -12.60 -3.34
C VAL A 92 6.83 -14.12 -3.33
N SER A 93 7.88 -14.86 -3.71
CA SER A 93 7.91 -16.32 -3.62
C SER A 93 8.26 -16.85 -2.22
N GLU A 94 8.81 -15.99 -1.36
CA GLU A 94 9.26 -16.33 -0.01
C GLU A 94 8.67 -15.39 1.04
N THR A 95 8.70 -15.81 2.31
CA THR A 95 8.37 -14.92 3.43
C THR A 95 9.54 -13.98 3.66
N PRO A 96 9.34 -12.65 3.62
CA PRO A 96 10.44 -11.70 3.80
C PRO A 96 10.99 -11.75 5.24
N PRO A 97 12.26 -11.36 5.45
CA PRO A 97 12.78 -11.15 6.79
C PRO A 97 12.04 -10.00 7.48
N GLU A 98 12.23 -9.87 8.80
CA GLU A 98 11.62 -8.78 9.60
C GLU A 98 12.00 -7.37 9.11
N THR A 99 13.17 -7.25 8.50
CA THR A 99 13.71 -6.02 7.91
C THR A 99 13.31 -5.81 6.46
N LEU A 100 12.49 -6.68 5.87
CA LEU A 100 12.00 -6.55 4.50
C LEU A 100 13.15 -6.35 3.48
N ARG A 101 13.22 -5.19 2.80
CA ARG A 101 14.33 -4.84 1.89
C ARG A 101 15.56 -4.27 2.59
N GLY A 102 15.46 -3.96 3.88
CA GLY A 102 16.53 -3.41 4.70
C GLY A 102 16.03 -2.55 5.87
N GLU A 103 16.87 -2.42 6.89
CA GLU A 103 16.57 -1.58 8.05
C GLU A 103 16.66 -0.10 7.68
N HIS A 104 15.67 0.70 8.12
CA HIS A 104 15.57 2.13 7.78
C HIS A 104 15.39 2.44 6.30
N CYS A 105 15.16 1.43 5.46
CA CYS A 105 14.92 1.58 4.02
C CYS A 105 13.45 1.86 3.75
N THR A 106 13.18 2.90 2.94
CA THR A 106 11.82 3.20 2.46
C THR A 106 11.31 2.12 1.48
N SER A 107 10.17 2.36 0.86
CA SER A 107 9.68 1.66 -0.34
C SER A 107 8.90 2.65 -1.23
N ALA A 108 8.09 2.15 -2.15
CA ALA A 108 7.05 2.97 -2.78
C ALA A 108 6.00 3.45 -1.76
N ASP A 109 5.85 2.75 -0.62
CA ASP A 109 5.05 3.19 0.53
C ASP A 109 5.94 3.80 1.63
N ALA A 110 5.44 4.82 2.32
CA ALA A 110 6.21 5.58 3.31
C ALA A 110 6.69 4.77 4.53
N ALA A 111 6.00 3.69 4.91
CA ALA A 111 6.41 2.82 6.01
C ALA A 111 7.53 1.82 5.63
N GLY A 112 7.92 1.77 4.36
CA GLY A 112 8.83 0.74 3.85
C GLY A 112 8.16 -0.62 3.65
N LEU A 113 6.83 -0.65 3.55
CA LEU A 113 6.02 -1.85 3.36
C LEU A 113 5.72 -2.07 1.86
N PRO A 114 5.52 -3.30 1.40
CA PRO A 114 4.95 -3.51 0.07
C PRO A 114 3.48 -3.04 0.04
N ILE A 115 3.06 -2.40 -1.05
CA ILE A 115 1.70 -1.87 -1.23
C ILE A 115 0.73 -2.99 -1.58
N ALA A 116 0.98 -3.72 -2.68
CA ALA A 116 0.02 -4.67 -3.25
C ALA A 116 -0.40 -5.79 -2.29
N PRO A 117 0.50 -6.44 -1.52
CA PRO A 117 0.12 -7.51 -0.59
C PRO A 117 -0.74 -7.06 0.60
N LEU A 118 -0.90 -5.76 0.80
CA LEU A 118 -1.72 -5.17 1.86
C LEU A 118 -2.99 -4.50 1.32
N LEU A 119 -3.21 -4.50 0.00
CA LEU A 119 -4.47 -4.11 -0.61
C LEU A 119 -5.38 -5.30 -0.70
N PHE A 120 -6.65 -5.09 -0.38
CA PHE A 120 -7.70 -6.05 -0.72
C PHE A 120 -8.31 -5.68 -2.07
N ASP A 121 -8.89 -6.67 -2.74
CA ASP A 121 -9.52 -6.49 -4.05
C ASP A 121 -11.01 -6.88 -4.08
N ALA A 122 -11.68 -6.59 -5.22
CA ALA A 122 -13.10 -6.85 -5.38
C ALA A 122 -13.42 -8.35 -5.49
N ASP A 123 -12.47 -9.17 -5.97
CA ASP A 123 -12.64 -10.61 -6.10
C ASP A 123 -12.61 -11.30 -4.73
N GLU A 124 -11.76 -10.84 -3.80
CA GLU A 124 -11.76 -11.27 -2.40
C GLU A 124 -13.07 -10.91 -1.68
N VAL A 125 -13.54 -9.67 -1.88
CA VAL A 125 -14.83 -9.24 -1.33
C VAL A 125 -15.97 -10.11 -1.88
N ALA A 126 -15.95 -10.41 -3.17
CA ALA A 126 -16.93 -11.28 -3.80
C ALA A 126 -16.87 -12.73 -3.30
N ALA A 127 -15.68 -13.22 -2.96
CA ALA A 127 -15.49 -14.53 -2.34
C ALA A 127 -15.97 -14.57 -0.88
N GLY A 128 -16.20 -13.41 -0.25
CA GLY A 128 -16.69 -13.28 1.13
C GLY A 128 -15.60 -13.37 2.20
N GLU A 129 -14.33 -13.32 1.81
CA GLU A 129 -13.19 -13.37 2.72
C GLU A 129 -11.97 -12.63 2.18
N ILE A 130 -11.37 -11.81 3.05
CA ILE A 130 -10.05 -11.21 2.85
C ILE A 130 -9.15 -11.82 3.93
N ASN A 131 -8.07 -12.49 3.50
CA ASN A 131 -7.29 -13.38 4.35
C ASN A 131 -5.95 -12.78 4.83
N HIS A 132 -5.83 -11.45 4.79
CA HIS A 132 -4.63 -10.71 5.16
C HIS A 132 -4.95 -9.41 5.91
N ALA A 133 -3.92 -8.77 6.45
CA ALA A 133 -4.05 -7.44 7.06
C ALA A 133 -4.13 -6.38 5.96
N ILE A 134 -4.89 -5.31 6.21
CA ILE A 134 -5.15 -4.27 5.22
C ILE A 134 -4.25 -3.05 5.49
N ARG A 135 -3.63 -2.46 4.47
CA ARG A 135 -2.92 -1.18 4.65
C ARG A 135 -3.93 -0.06 4.88
N PHE A 136 -3.59 0.84 5.78
CA PHE A 136 -4.35 2.04 6.01
C PHE A 136 -3.40 3.20 6.27
N ILE A 137 -3.94 4.39 6.17
CA ILE A 137 -3.16 5.62 6.08
C ILE A 137 -3.83 6.63 7.01
N LEU A 138 -3.05 7.48 7.68
CA LEU A 138 -3.58 8.55 8.53
C LEU A 138 -3.05 9.91 8.09
N PRO A 139 -3.78 11.01 8.29
CA PRO A 139 -3.21 12.33 8.06
C PRO A 139 -1.93 12.55 8.90
N ASN A 140 -0.96 13.28 8.33
CA ASN A 140 0.34 13.55 8.96
C ASN A 140 0.25 14.15 10.37
N ASP A 141 -0.84 14.84 10.70
CA ASP A 141 -1.09 15.41 12.04
C ASP A 141 -1.52 14.38 13.11
N ARG A 142 -1.69 13.11 12.72
CA ARG A 142 -1.92 11.96 13.61
C ARG A 142 -0.71 11.05 13.75
N LEU A 143 0.28 11.22 12.88
CA LEU A 143 1.44 10.35 12.82
C LEU A 143 2.53 10.74 13.81
N ARG A 144 3.29 9.74 14.29
CA ARG A 144 4.48 9.97 15.11
C ARG A 144 5.67 10.30 14.22
N ASN A 145 6.40 11.34 14.58
CA ASN A 145 7.55 11.76 13.78
C ASN A 145 8.75 10.84 13.95
N ARG A 146 9.40 10.47 12.83
CA ARG A 146 10.65 9.70 12.75
C ARG A 146 10.68 8.45 13.65
N THR A 147 9.54 7.79 13.82
CA THR A 147 9.43 6.56 14.60
C THR A 147 8.53 5.57 13.88
N TYR A 148 8.98 4.33 13.79
CA TYR A 148 8.17 3.22 13.34
C TYR A 148 8.20 2.07 14.35
N VAL A 149 7.32 1.11 14.13
CA VAL A 149 7.27 -0.18 14.81
C VAL A 149 7.12 -1.25 13.74
N ARG A 150 7.55 -2.49 14.01
CA ARG A 150 7.40 -3.58 13.04
C ARG A 150 5.92 -3.84 12.72
N PRO A 151 5.58 -4.23 11.47
CA PRO A 151 6.49 -4.66 10.40
C PRO A 151 7.08 -3.53 9.54
N ALA A 152 6.79 -2.26 9.82
CA ALA A 152 7.43 -1.16 9.10
C ALA A 152 8.95 -1.17 9.31
N THR A 153 9.67 -0.67 8.32
CA THR A 153 11.12 -0.51 8.32
C THR A 153 11.53 0.96 8.21
N HIS A 154 10.58 1.83 7.89
CA HIS A 154 10.82 3.25 7.62
C HIS A 154 9.78 4.14 8.32
N ALA A 155 10.16 5.40 8.52
CA ALA A 155 9.28 6.45 8.96
C ALA A 155 9.66 7.75 8.26
N THR A 156 8.75 8.72 8.19
CA THR A 156 9.04 10.03 7.58
C THR A 156 9.27 11.12 8.62
N GLY A 157 9.82 12.24 8.15
CA GLY A 157 9.96 13.50 8.90
C GLY A 157 8.73 14.42 8.80
N ALA A 158 7.68 14.01 8.07
CA ALA A 158 6.53 14.86 7.71
C ALA A 158 5.46 14.94 8.81
N ALA A 159 5.51 14.03 9.78
CA ALA A 159 4.51 13.88 10.82
C ALA A 159 4.63 14.96 11.92
N SER A 160 3.49 15.44 12.44
CA SER A 160 3.44 16.59 13.35
C SER A 160 2.74 16.36 14.70
N ALA A 161 2.28 15.13 14.99
CA ALA A 161 1.56 14.82 16.23
C ALA A 161 2.46 14.70 17.48
N GLY A 162 3.78 14.82 17.34
CA GLY A 162 4.72 14.66 18.46
C GLY A 162 4.74 13.25 19.02
N ASP A 163 4.90 13.12 20.34
CA ASP A 163 5.03 11.82 21.03
C ASP A 163 3.73 11.02 21.14
N ASP A 164 2.58 11.69 21.04
CA ASP A 164 1.25 11.07 21.08
C ASP A 164 0.79 10.55 19.71
N GLY A 165 1.60 10.79 18.67
CA GLY A 165 1.35 10.29 17.33
C GLY A 165 1.39 8.76 17.23
N ILE A 166 0.73 8.26 16.20
CA ILE A 166 0.72 6.84 15.86
C ILE A 166 1.95 6.54 14.98
N PRO A 167 2.87 5.64 15.38
CA PRO A 167 4.04 5.32 14.57
C PRO A 167 3.65 4.45 13.37
N TYR A 168 4.37 4.62 12.25
CA TYR A 168 4.27 3.72 11.10
C TYR A 168 4.43 2.25 11.52
N GLY A 169 3.72 1.36 10.83
CA GLY A 169 3.68 -0.07 11.11
C GLY A 169 2.76 -0.49 12.26
N LEU A 170 2.18 0.45 13.02
CA LEU A 170 1.26 0.09 14.09
C LEU A 170 0.05 -0.67 13.53
N ARG A 171 -0.27 -1.81 14.16
CA ARG A 171 -1.43 -2.63 13.81
C ARG A 171 -2.63 -2.33 14.69
N LEU A 172 -3.70 -1.83 14.06
CA LEU A 172 -5.02 -1.66 14.66
C LEU A 172 -5.93 -2.81 14.27
N ARG A 173 -6.80 -3.27 15.17
CA ARG A 173 -7.77 -4.33 14.89
C ARG A 173 -9.14 -3.90 15.34
N LEU A 174 -10.15 -4.12 14.50
CA LEU A 174 -11.53 -3.84 14.84
C LEU A 174 -11.92 -4.75 16.02
N ARG A 175 -12.55 -4.20 17.06
CA ARG A 175 -12.96 -5.02 18.21
C ARG A 175 -13.84 -6.17 17.75
N ALA A 176 -13.64 -7.34 18.35
CA ALA A 176 -14.40 -8.55 18.02
C ALA A 176 -15.91 -8.43 18.29
N ASP A 177 -16.32 -7.45 19.11
CA ASP A 177 -17.72 -7.18 19.45
C ASP A 177 -18.38 -6.10 18.58
N TYR A 178 -17.68 -5.55 17.59
CA TYR A 178 -18.28 -4.61 16.64
C TYR A 178 -19.43 -5.29 15.87
N PRO A 179 -20.63 -4.67 15.81
CA PRO A 179 -21.80 -5.29 15.21
C PRO A 179 -21.75 -5.23 13.68
N LEU A 180 -21.10 -6.19 13.02
CA LEU A 180 -20.96 -6.22 11.54
C LEU A 180 -22.29 -6.02 10.80
N GLU A 181 -23.38 -6.56 11.35
CA GLU A 181 -24.73 -6.46 10.78
C GLU A 181 -25.28 -5.02 10.69
N SER A 182 -24.67 -4.06 11.39
CA SER A 182 -25.03 -2.63 11.26
C SER A 182 -24.48 -1.98 10.00
N LEU A 183 -23.53 -2.61 9.31
CA LEU A 183 -22.92 -2.06 8.11
C LEU A 183 -23.87 -2.18 6.91
N PRO A 184 -23.86 -1.19 6.00
CA PRO A 184 -24.89 -1.02 4.98
C PRO A 184 -24.80 -2.02 3.82
N SER A 185 -23.64 -2.66 3.62
CA SER A 185 -23.38 -3.53 2.47
C SER A 185 -22.65 -4.82 2.85
N ASP A 186 -22.77 -5.84 1.99
CA ASP A 186 -22.06 -7.10 2.15
C ASP A 186 -20.55 -6.88 2.01
N GLY A 187 -20.10 -6.01 1.11
CA GLY A 187 -18.69 -5.64 0.98
C GLY A 187 -18.11 -5.05 2.25
N ALA A 188 -18.83 -4.10 2.89
CA ALA A 188 -18.39 -3.52 4.15
C ALA A 188 -18.30 -4.56 5.28
N ARG A 189 -19.22 -5.53 5.32
CA ARG A 189 -19.20 -6.62 6.30
C ARG A 189 -18.00 -7.54 6.13
N VAL A 190 -17.64 -7.88 4.89
CA VAL A 190 -16.46 -8.69 4.57
C VAL A 190 -15.19 -7.96 5.01
N VAL A 191 -15.04 -6.68 4.65
CA VAL A 191 -13.89 -5.86 5.06
C VAL A 191 -13.82 -5.74 6.59
N ALA A 192 -14.92 -5.43 7.27
CA ALA A 192 -14.94 -5.31 8.71
C ALA A 192 -14.61 -6.64 9.43
N LYS A 193 -15.04 -7.79 8.89
CA LYS A 193 -14.65 -9.12 9.38
C LYS A 193 -13.14 -9.37 9.22
N ALA A 194 -12.55 -8.92 8.12
CA ALA A 194 -11.10 -8.98 7.92
C ALA A 194 -10.37 -8.06 8.92
N LEU A 195 -10.89 -6.86 9.17
CA LEU A 195 -10.38 -5.95 10.20
C LEU A 195 -10.50 -6.52 11.62
N GLN A 196 -11.48 -7.38 11.93
CA GLN A 196 -11.56 -8.09 13.20
C GLN A 196 -10.54 -9.23 13.32
N THR A 197 -10.20 -9.87 12.21
CA THR A 197 -9.35 -11.07 12.20
C THR A 197 -7.88 -10.71 12.06
N TYR A 198 -7.57 -9.89 11.06
CA TYR A 198 -6.23 -9.50 10.66
C TYR A 198 -5.94 -8.02 10.97
N GLY A 199 -6.93 -7.18 11.16
CA GLY A 199 -6.70 -5.76 11.40
C GLY A 199 -6.06 -5.04 10.21
N MET A 200 -5.52 -3.86 10.47
CA MET A 200 -4.93 -2.97 9.49
C MET A 200 -3.61 -2.39 9.99
N ILE A 201 -2.68 -2.15 9.06
CA ILE A 201 -1.30 -1.71 9.33
C ILE A 201 -1.11 -0.31 8.78
N LEU A 202 -0.58 0.59 9.62
CA LEU A 202 -0.35 1.98 9.26
C LEU A 202 0.83 2.08 8.31
N ALA A 203 0.57 2.51 7.07
CA ALA A 203 1.52 2.49 5.97
C ALA A 203 1.95 3.90 5.54
N ASP A 204 1.00 4.84 5.41
CA ASP A 204 1.30 6.18 4.85
C ASP A 204 0.57 7.36 5.56
N GLY A 205 0.74 8.57 5.01
CA GLY A 205 0.33 9.89 5.48
C GLY A 205 -0.73 10.63 4.62
N ALA A 206 -1.98 10.15 4.54
CA ALA A 206 -3.10 10.64 3.69
C ALA A 206 -4.50 9.98 3.99
N ILE A 207 -5.19 9.40 2.99
CA ILE A 207 -6.59 8.92 2.99
C ILE A 207 -6.81 7.62 3.80
N ALA A 208 -7.81 7.60 4.69
CA ALA A 208 -8.02 6.58 5.74
C ALA A 208 -7.85 5.08 5.37
N LEU A 209 -8.42 4.58 4.27
CA LEU A 209 -8.39 3.16 3.85
C LEU A 209 -8.24 3.06 2.33
N THR A 210 -7.36 2.19 1.85
CA THR A 210 -7.09 1.99 0.42
C THR A 210 -7.38 0.55 0.00
N ALA A 211 -7.90 0.36 -1.21
CA ALA A 211 -8.10 -0.94 -1.84
C ALA A 211 -7.60 -0.88 -3.29
N GLN A 212 -7.45 -2.05 -3.90
CA GLN A 212 -7.10 -2.14 -5.31
C GLN A 212 -8.24 -1.59 -6.19
N SER A 213 -7.88 -0.98 -7.31
CA SER A 213 -8.82 -0.70 -8.40
C SER A 213 -9.45 -2.00 -8.89
N ASP A 214 -10.76 -1.96 -9.13
CA ASP A 214 -11.47 -3.10 -9.70
C ASP A 214 -11.35 -3.16 -11.22
N ARG A 215 -10.53 -2.30 -11.85
CA ARG A 215 -10.38 -2.26 -13.33
C ARG A 215 -10.04 -3.64 -13.88
N LEU A 216 -9.10 -4.34 -13.24
CA LEU A 216 -8.57 -5.62 -13.67
C LEU A 216 -9.16 -6.85 -12.92
N THR A 217 -9.99 -6.65 -11.90
CA THR A 217 -10.68 -7.75 -11.19
C THR A 217 -11.90 -8.26 -11.94
N THR A 218 -12.37 -9.46 -11.63
CA THR A 218 -13.60 -10.01 -12.23
C THR A 218 -14.85 -9.35 -11.64
N ALA A 219 -14.94 -9.29 -10.32
CA ALA A 219 -15.95 -8.56 -9.58
C ALA A 219 -15.70 -7.05 -9.64
N LYS A 220 -16.77 -6.26 -9.51
CA LYS A 220 -16.71 -4.79 -9.51
C LYS A 220 -17.24 -4.24 -8.19
N TRP A 221 -16.66 -3.13 -7.72
CA TRP A 221 -16.98 -2.52 -6.44
C TRP A 221 -18.47 -2.14 -6.31
N ASP A 222 -19.07 -1.68 -7.41
CA ASP A 222 -20.49 -1.30 -7.49
C ASP A 222 -21.47 -2.44 -7.20
N ASP A 223 -21.03 -3.71 -7.29
CA ASP A 223 -21.85 -4.88 -6.94
C ASP A 223 -21.87 -5.17 -5.43
N TRP A 224 -20.86 -4.70 -4.68
CA TRP A 224 -20.61 -5.10 -3.29
C TRP A 224 -20.74 -3.96 -2.28
N PHE A 225 -20.64 -2.71 -2.74
CA PHE A 225 -20.74 -1.50 -1.93
C PHE A 225 -21.88 -0.60 -2.42
N THR A 226 -22.52 0.11 -1.50
CA THR A 226 -23.53 1.15 -1.83
C THR A 226 -22.90 2.50 -2.13
N GLY A 227 -21.60 2.66 -1.83
CA GLY A 227 -20.79 3.80 -2.17
C GLY A 227 -19.44 3.81 -1.43
N THR A 228 -18.63 4.84 -1.66
CA THR A 228 -17.27 4.97 -1.09
C THR A 228 -17.24 5.22 0.44
N ARG A 229 -18.41 5.34 1.06
CA ARG A 229 -18.62 5.70 2.47
C ARG A 229 -19.20 4.58 3.33
N ASP A 230 -19.36 3.37 2.79
CA ASP A 230 -19.98 2.25 3.54
C ASP A 230 -19.22 1.83 4.83
N LEU A 231 -17.96 2.24 4.97
CA LEU A 231 -17.12 2.00 6.14
C LEU A 231 -16.97 3.24 7.05
N GLU A 232 -17.70 4.33 6.78
CA GLU A 232 -17.54 5.60 7.50
C GLU A 232 -17.95 5.54 8.98
N ASP A 233 -18.82 4.59 9.32
CA ASP A 233 -19.29 4.38 10.69
C ASP A 233 -18.26 3.67 11.58
N LEU A 234 -17.15 3.17 11.01
CA LEU A 234 -16.03 2.64 11.79
C LEU A 234 -15.29 3.80 12.46
N ALA A 235 -15.47 3.96 13.77
CA ALA A 235 -14.75 4.98 14.52
C ALA A 235 -13.39 4.45 14.99
N VAL A 236 -12.42 5.35 15.20
CA VAL A 236 -11.12 4.98 15.82
C VAL A 236 -11.31 4.28 17.16
N ALA A 237 -12.33 4.66 17.93
CA ALA A 237 -12.65 4.03 19.21
C ALA A 237 -13.06 2.55 19.07
N ASP A 238 -13.50 2.12 17.88
CA ASP A 238 -13.85 0.73 17.57
C ASP A 238 -12.64 -0.16 17.31
N PHE A 239 -11.43 0.42 17.31
CA PHE A 239 -10.19 -0.32 17.13
C PHE A 239 -9.42 -0.46 18.44
N GLU A 240 -8.71 -1.57 18.55
CA GLU A 240 -7.71 -1.84 19.58
C GLU A 240 -6.32 -1.95 18.94
N VAL A 241 -5.29 -1.62 19.72
CA VAL A 241 -3.90 -1.87 19.30
C VAL A 241 -3.58 -3.34 19.59
N VAL A 242 -3.25 -4.11 18.56
CA VAL A 242 -2.97 -5.56 18.71
C VAL A 242 -1.69 -5.78 19.49
N GLU A 243 -0.64 -5.03 19.12
CA GLU A 243 0.65 -4.94 19.80
C GLU A 243 1.41 -3.77 19.18
N ALA A 244 2.07 -2.95 19.98
CA ALA A 244 2.83 -1.80 19.44
C ALA A 244 4.28 -2.15 19.09
N GLY A 245 4.81 -3.29 19.53
CA GLY A 245 6.22 -3.66 19.34
C GLY A 245 7.21 -2.67 19.98
N GLU A 246 8.50 -2.87 19.68
CA GLU A 246 9.54 -1.90 20.02
C GLU A 246 9.44 -0.68 19.08
N ARG A 247 9.54 0.52 19.67
CA ARG A 247 9.59 1.78 18.92
C ARG A 247 11.01 2.02 18.43
N ILE A 248 11.18 2.04 17.12
CA ILE A 248 12.48 2.23 16.47
C ILE A 248 12.56 3.68 15.97
N ALA A 249 13.62 4.38 16.36
CA ALA A 249 13.90 5.72 15.87
C ALA A 249 14.48 5.63 14.46
N TRP A 250 13.84 6.29 13.50
CA TRP A 250 14.32 6.32 12.13
C TRP A 250 15.49 7.30 11.98
N THR A 251 16.61 6.80 11.47
CA THR A 251 17.84 7.57 11.24
C THR A 251 17.89 8.18 9.84
N GLY A 252 17.27 7.53 8.86
CA GLY A 252 17.46 7.82 7.43
C GLY A 252 18.64 7.07 6.81
N ASP A 253 19.33 6.24 7.59
CA ASP A 253 20.47 5.46 7.14
C ASP A 253 19.98 4.05 6.74
N CYS A 254 19.45 3.92 5.51
CA CYS A 254 19.03 2.62 4.97
C CYS A 254 20.21 1.63 4.91
N VAL A 255 20.02 0.46 5.52
CA VAL A 255 20.97 -0.66 5.52
C VAL A 255 20.30 -1.89 4.93
N ARG A 256 20.74 -2.28 3.74
CA ARG A 256 20.33 -3.54 3.09
C ARG A 256 21.23 -4.68 3.54
N GLU A 257 20.65 -5.85 3.80
CA GLU A 257 21.39 -7.08 4.14
C GLU A 257 21.86 -7.84 2.89
#